data_AF-A0A662EE72-F1
#
_entry.id   AF-A0A662EE72-F1
#
_cell.length_a   1.000
_cell.length_b   1.000
_cell.length_c   1.000
_cell.angle_alpha   90.00
_cell.angle_beta   90.00
_cell.angle_gamma   90.00
#
_symmetry.space_group_name_H-M   'P 1'
#
loop_
_entity.id
_entity.type
_entity.pdbx_description
1 polymer ?
#
loop_
_entity_poly.entity_id
_entity_poly.type
_entity_poly.pdbx_seq_one_letter_code
_entity_poly.pdbx_strand_id
1 'polypeptide(L)'
;MSDLRVVYDSDHIRKRIGEVAAVIAEEYADQPLVLVGILKGSAFFLADLARSFPRPVDFEFVDVAQSAGERGEVVQLTYATQIDVRDRHVLVLKDVVHSGITENYLVTHLSQHQPRSIEVVAFVDRPQLRRVNLAAKYSVFTNLPDGFLVGYGLGPGRDHHTNRPDLCVIEED
;
A
#
# COMPACT_ATOMS: atom_id res chain seq x y z
N MET A 1 -7.57 24.28 -16.32
CA MET A 1 -6.39 23.39 -16.51
C MET A 1 -6.10 22.90 -15.13
N SER A 2 -6.25 21.61 -14.85
CA SER A 2 -6.13 21.09 -13.49
C SER A 2 -4.72 21.39 -12.97
N ASP A 3 -4.61 22.24 -11.95
CA ASP A 3 -3.32 22.65 -11.41
C ASP A 3 -2.76 21.50 -10.55
N LEU A 4 -1.63 20.97 -10.99
CA LEU A 4 -0.91 19.92 -10.29
C LEU A 4 0.04 20.56 -9.27
N ARG A 5 -0.13 20.19 -8.00
CA ARG A 5 0.68 20.69 -6.89
C ARG A 5 1.44 19.55 -6.21
N VAL A 6 2.72 19.76 -5.96
CA VAL A 6 3.54 18.82 -5.17
C VAL A 6 3.12 18.93 -3.69
N VAL A 7 2.80 17.79 -3.08
CA VAL A 7 2.46 17.67 -1.66
C VAL A 7 3.69 17.22 -0.87
N TYR A 8 4.37 16.18 -1.35
CA TYR A 8 5.64 15.70 -0.81
C TYR A 8 6.61 15.39 -1.94
N ASP A 9 7.82 15.94 -1.85
CA ASP A 9 8.89 15.61 -2.77
C ASP A 9 9.48 14.21 -2.47
N SER A 10 10.25 13.70 -3.43
CA SER A 10 10.87 12.38 -3.34
C SER A 10 11.83 12.19 -2.16
N ASP A 11 12.49 13.26 -1.69
CA ASP A 11 13.41 13.19 -0.54
C ASP A 11 12.64 13.05 0.77
N HIS A 12 11.54 13.79 0.92
CA HIS A 12 10.61 13.66 2.03
C HIS A 12 10.01 12.27 2.08
N ILE A 13 9.56 11.74 0.93
CA ILE A 13 9.00 10.38 0.82
C ILE A 13 10.03 9.35 1.28
N ARG A 14 11.26 9.41 0.75
CA ARG A 14 12.34 8.49 1.12
C ARG A 14 12.62 8.52 2.62
N LYS A 15 12.69 9.72 3.22
CA LYS A 15 12.90 9.89 4.66
C LYS A 15 11.79 9.22 5.47
N ARG A 16 10.53 9.50 5.15
CA ARG A 16 9.38 8.95 5.87
C ARG A 16 9.28 7.43 5.74
N ILE A 17 9.58 6.88 4.56
CA ILE A 17 9.64 5.43 4.36
C ILE A 17 10.74 4.81 5.23
N GLY A 18 11.92 5.42 5.30
CA GLY A 18 13.01 4.95 6.18
C GLY A 18 12.62 4.94 7.65
N GLU A 19 11.91 5.97 8.12
CA GLU A 19 11.39 6.05 9.49
C GLU A 19 10.36 4.94 9.78
N VAL A 20 9.42 4.69 8.85
CA VAL A 20 8.44 3.60 8.98
C VAL A 20 9.12 2.23 8.92
N ALA A 21 10.08 2.04 8.02
CA ALA A 21 10.84 0.80 7.89
C ALA A 21 11.61 0.47 9.17
N ALA A 22 12.21 1.48 9.84
CA ALA A 22 12.92 1.29 11.10
C ALA A 22 11.98 0.77 12.20
N VAL A 23 10.79 1.35 12.33
CA VAL A 23 9.77 0.90 13.30
C VAL A 23 9.34 -0.54 13.03
N ILE A 24 9.05 -0.87 11.76
CA ILE A 24 8.65 -2.23 11.38
C ILE A 24 9.81 -3.22 11.61
N ALA A 25 11.03 -2.85 11.26
CA ALA A 25 12.20 -3.71 11.41
C ALA A 25 12.49 -4.04 12.88
N GLU A 26 12.28 -3.09 13.79
CA GLU A 26 12.39 -3.29 15.23
C GLU A 26 11.29 -4.24 15.75
N GLU A 27 10.03 -4.00 15.38
CA GLU A 27 8.91 -4.79 15.89
C GLU A 27 8.95 -6.26 15.43
N TYR A 28 9.34 -6.49 14.18
CA TYR A 28 9.46 -7.83 13.60
C TYR A 28 10.90 -8.34 13.62
N ALA A 29 11.77 -7.85 14.52
CA ALA A 29 13.15 -8.31 14.63
C ALA A 29 13.22 -9.85 14.74
N ASP A 30 14.09 -10.46 13.95
CA ASP A 30 14.34 -11.91 13.88
C ASP A 30 13.13 -12.80 13.55
N GLN A 31 12.00 -12.21 13.14
CA GLN A 31 10.79 -12.92 12.75
C GLN A 31 10.67 -13.03 11.23
N PRO A 32 10.20 -14.19 10.72
CA PRO A 32 10.01 -14.37 9.29
C PRO A 32 8.88 -13.45 8.79
N LEU A 33 9.24 -12.54 7.89
CA LEU A 33 8.38 -11.45 7.40
C LEU A 33 8.27 -11.55 5.87
N VAL A 34 7.07 -11.35 5.33
CA VAL A 34 6.84 -11.15 3.89
C VAL A 34 6.02 -9.90 3.65
N LEU A 35 6.47 -9.08 2.69
CA LEU A 35 5.75 -7.90 2.23
C LEU A 35 4.89 -8.29 1.02
N VAL A 36 3.61 -7.95 1.01
CA VAL A 36 2.69 -8.26 -0.10
C VAL A 36 2.11 -6.97 -0.65
N GLY A 37 2.57 -6.55 -1.83
CA GLY A 37 2.13 -5.32 -2.49
C GLY A 37 0.91 -5.55 -3.36
N ILE A 38 -0.15 -4.77 -3.12
CA ILE A 38 -1.34 -4.76 -3.98
C ILE A 38 -1.05 -3.90 -5.21
N LEU A 39 -1.02 -4.51 -6.39
CA LEU A 39 -0.78 -3.81 -7.65
C LEU A 39 -1.94 -2.86 -7.99
N LYS A 40 -1.69 -1.81 -8.78
CA LYS A 40 -0.37 -1.41 -9.35
C LYS A 40 0.35 -0.36 -8.52
N GLY A 41 -0.39 0.56 -7.89
CA GLY A 41 0.20 1.77 -7.32
C GLY A 41 1.15 1.55 -6.15
N SER A 42 1.04 0.44 -5.43
CA SER A 42 1.95 0.13 -4.31
C SER A 42 3.36 -0.29 -4.76
N ALA A 43 3.61 -0.51 -6.06
CA ALA A 43 4.86 -1.09 -6.53
C ALA A 43 6.11 -0.30 -6.10
N PHE A 44 6.07 1.03 -6.19
CA PHE A 44 7.19 1.88 -5.78
C PHE A 44 7.34 1.92 -4.27
N PHE A 45 6.22 2.05 -3.55
CA PHE A 45 6.20 2.01 -2.10
C PHE A 45 6.80 0.71 -1.54
N LEU A 46 6.39 -0.44 -2.09
CA LEU A 46 6.93 -1.74 -1.69
C LEU A 46 8.43 -1.82 -1.97
N ALA A 47 8.88 -1.41 -3.15
CA ALA A 47 10.28 -1.47 -3.52
C ALA A 47 11.17 -0.58 -2.64
N ASP A 48 10.70 0.61 -2.27
CA ASP A 48 11.42 1.53 -1.38
C ASP A 48 11.40 1.05 0.08
N LEU A 49 10.24 0.56 0.56
CA LEU A 49 10.13 0.03 1.92
C LEU A 49 11.03 -1.20 2.09
N ALA A 50 10.97 -2.16 1.16
CA ALA A 50 11.78 -3.39 1.21
C ALA A 50 13.28 -3.09 1.25
N ARG A 51 13.76 -2.14 0.43
CA ARG A 51 15.17 -1.71 0.41
C ARG A 51 15.61 -0.97 1.67
N SER A 52 14.66 -0.47 2.45
CA SER A 52 14.95 0.28 3.69
C SER A 52 15.12 -0.63 4.91
N PHE A 53 14.86 -1.95 4.78
CA PHE A 53 15.11 -2.89 5.87
C PHE A 53 16.62 -3.15 6.05
N PRO A 54 17.11 -3.23 7.30
CA PRO A 54 18.52 -3.53 7.59
C PRO A 54 18.87 -5.02 7.39
N ARG A 55 17.90 -5.85 7.00
CA ARG A 55 18.01 -7.30 6.88
C ARG A 55 17.25 -7.80 5.64
N PRO A 56 17.55 -9.00 5.13
CA PRO A 56 16.76 -9.60 4.05
C PRO A 56 15.27 -9.69 4.42
N VAL A 57 14.42 -9.35 3.46
CA VAL A 57 12.97 -9.46 3.55
C VAL A 57 12.45 -9.97 2.21
N ASP A 58 11.53 -10.93 2.22
CA ASP A 58 10.86 -11.37 1.01
C ASP A 58 9.72 -10.42 0.68
N PHE A 59 9.41 -10.31 -0.61
CA PHE A 59 8.27 -9.53 -1.06
C PHE A 59 7.60 -10.20 -2.26
N GLU A 60 6.28 -10.01 -2.34
CA GLU A 60 5.43 -10.59 -3.36
C GLU A 60 4.40 -9.55 -3.84
N PHE A 61 3.82 -9.81 -5.01
CA PHE A 61 2.78 -8.97 -5.60
C PHE A 61 1.47 -9.73 -5.79
N VAL A 62 0.37 -9.03 -5.54
CA VAL A 62 -0.99 -9.50 -5.85
C VAL A 62 -1.72 -8.43 -6.65
N ASP A 63 -2.33 -8.84 -7.76
CA ASP A 63 -3.27 -8.02 -8.49
C ASP A 63 -4.69 -8.32 -8.02
N VAL A 64 -5.48 -7.29 -7.79
CA VAL A 64 -6.86 -7.41 -7.30
C VAL A 64 -7.79 -6.79 -8.30
N ALA A 65 -8.57 -7.63 -8.98
CA ALA A 65 -9.59 -7.18 -9.91
C ALA A 65 -10.92 -6.98 -9.17
N GLN A 66 -11.49 -5.78 -9.35
CA GLN A 66 -12.81 -5.41 -8.83
C GLN A 66 -13.85 -5.46 -9.96
N SER A 67 -15.10 -5.76 -9.61
CA SER A 67 -16.23 -5.66 -10.54
C SER A 67 -16.49 -4.20 -10.88
N ALA A 68 -16.95 -3.95 -12.10
CA ALA A 68 -17.38 -2.62 -12.55
C ALA A 68 -18.78 -2.20 -12.00
N GLY A 69 -19.30 -2.86 -10.96
CA GLY A 69 -20.60 -2.55 -10.36
C GLY A 69 -20.53 -1.47 -9.26
N GLU A 70 -21.66 -0.85 -8.93
CA GLU A 70 -21.77 0.29 -7.98
C GLU A 70 -21.16 0.06 -6.58
N ARG A 71 -20.92 -1.21 -6.19
CA ARG A 71 -20.35 -1.56 -4.88
C ARG A 71 -18.83 -1.81 -4.90
N GLY A 72 -18.19 -1.89 -6.07
CA GLY A 72 -16.75 -2.17 -6.18
C GLY A 72 -16.36 -3.48 -5.50
N GLU A 73 -17.21 -4.52 -5.61
CA GLU A 73 -16.94 -5.82 -5.01
C GLU A 73 -15.67 -6.41 -5.65
N VAL A 74 -14.75 -6.89 -4.82
CA VAL A 74 -13.56 -7.62 -5.28
C VAL A 74 -14.03 -8.93 -5.92
N VAL A 75 -13.67 -9.14 -7.19
CA VAL A 75 -14.13 -10.29 -7.98
C VAL A 75 -13.07 -11.36 -8.08
N GLN A 76 -11.79 -10.95 -8.13
CA GLN A 76 -10.71 -11.89 -8.39
C GLN A 76 -9.38 -11.40 -7.80
N LEU A 77 -8.66 -12.32 -7.17
CA LEU A 77 -7.25 -12.16 -6.81
C LEU A 77 -6.40 -12.92 -7.81
N THR A 78 -5.42 -12.23 -8.40
CA THR A 78 -4.42 -12.83 -9.27
C THR A 78 -3.06 -12.63 -8.63
N TYR A 79 -2.48 -13.73 -8.16
CA TYR A 79 -1.14 -13.72 -7.58
C TYR A 79 -0.10 -13.80 -8.70
N ALA A 80 0.93 -12.94 -8.66
CA ALA A 80 2.02 -12.99 -9.63
C ALA A 80 2.86 -14.28 -9.46
N THR A 81 2.92 -14.80 -8.23
CA THR A 81 3.76 -15.89 -7.73
C THR A 81 3.02 -16.60 -6.59
N GLN A 82 3.41 -17.82 -6.24
CA GLN A 82 2.88 -18.46 -5.04
C GLN A 82 3.39 -17.73 -3.80
N ILE A 83 2.50 -17.05 -3.08
CA ILE A 83 2.85 -16.36 -1.83
C ILE A 83 2.84 -17.39 -0.69
N ASP A 84 4.01 -17.75 -0.18
CA ASP A 84 4.11 -18.54 1.05
C ASP A 84 4.00 -17.63 2.28
N VAL A 85 2.86 -17.73 2.97
CA VAL A 85 2.56 -16.95 4.18
C VAL A 85 2.51 -17.80 5.44
N ARG A 86 2.62 -19.14 5.34
CA ARG A 86 2.42 -20.04 6.50
C ARG A 86 3.49 -19.79 7.55
N ASP A 87 3.09 -19.63 8.81
CA ASP A 87 4.00 -19.39 9.94
C ASP A 87 4.89 -18.13 9.78
N ARG A 88 4.46 -17.17 8.95
CA ARG A 88 5.14 -15.88 8.73
C ARG A 88 4.26 -14.70 9.14
N HIS A 89 4.90 -13.58 9.44
CA HIS A 89 4.23 -12.29 9.54
C HIS A 89 4.06 -11.72 8.13
N VAL A 90 2.87 -11.24 7.83
CA VAL A 90 2.52 -10.68 6.51
C VAL A 90 2.19 -9.21 6.66
N LEU A 91 2.85 -8.37 5.88
CA LEU A 91 2.50 -6.96 5.74
C LEU A 91 1.88 -6.74 4.37
N VAL A 92 0.59 -6.39 4.34
CA VAL A 92 -0.13 -6.03 3.11
C VAL A 92 0.10 -4.54 2.85
N LEU A 93 0.79 -4.23 1.75
CA LEU A 93 1.13 -2.87 1.37
C LEU A 93 0.13 -2.35 0.32
N LYS A 94 -0.37 -1.14 0.57
CA LYS A 94 -1.27 -0.42 -0.33
C LYS A 94 -0.82 1.03 -0.50
N ASP A 95 -0.99 1.55 -1.71
CA ASP A 95 -0.76 2.96 -2.05
C ASP A 95 -1.72 3.90 -1.29
N VAL A 96 -3.03 3.68 -1.43
CA VAL A 96 -4.04 4.44 -0.69
C VAL A 96 -5.01 3.49 -0.02
N VAL A 97 -5.13 3.57 1.29
CA VAL A 97 -6.13 2.85 2.05
C VAL A 97 -7.25 3.80 2.44
N HIS A 98 -8.42 3.61 1.82
CA HIS A 98 -9.61 4.45 2.02
C HIS A 98 -10.78 3.60 2.55
N SER A 99 -11.52 2.91 1.70
CA SER A 99 -12.66 2.08 2.12
C SER A 99 -12.24 0.86 2.93
N GLY A 100 -11.04 0.32 2.67
CA GLY A 100 -10.50 -0.88 3.29
C GLY A 100 -11.03 -2.19 2.70
N ILE A 101 -11.93 -2.15 1.71
CA ILE A 101 -12.63 -3.35 1.19
C ILE A 101 -11.66 -4.31 0.52
N THR A 102 -10.75 -3.79 -0.30
CA THR A 102 -9.76 -4.60 -1.04
C THR A 102 -8.78 -5.26 -0.09
N GLU A 103 -8.27 -4.48 0.85
CA GLU A 103 -7.31 -4.93 1.85
C GLU A 103 -7.96 -5.98 2.76
N ASN A 104 -9.21 -5.76 3.19
CA ASN A 104 -9.94 -6.72 4.03
C ASN A 104 -10.21 -8.05 3.30
N TYR A 105 -10.52 -7.99 2.01
CA TYR A 105 -10.70 -9.19 1.20
C TYR A 105 -9.40 -9.98 1.09
N LEU A 106 -8.29 -9.32 0.78
CA LEU A 106 -6.98 -9.97 0.70
C LEU A 106 -6.54 -10.55 2.05
N VAL A 107 -6.70 -9.79 3.14
CA VAL A 107 -6.40 -10.25 4.51
C VAL A 107 -7.19 -11.53 4.79
N THR A 108 -8.50 -11.53 4.52
CA THR A 108 -9.37 -12.70 4.74
C THR A 108 -8.89 -13.92 3.96
N HIS A 109 -8.48 -13.75 2.70
CA HIS A 109 -7.97 -14.84 1.87
C HIS A 109 -6.61 -15.36 2.39
N LEU A 110 -5.66 -14.47 2.69
CA LEU A 110 -4.35 -14.85 3.21
C LEU A 110 -4.44 -15.53 4.58
N SER A 111 -5.41 -15.17 5.44
CA SER A 111 -5.62 -15.81 6.73
C SER A 111 -5.92 -17.31 6.63
N GLN A 112 -6.47 -17.78 5.51
CA GLN A 112 -6.76 -19.19 5.28
C GLN A 112 -5.49 -20.05 5.17
N HIS A 113 -4.34 -19.42 4.93
CA HIS A 113 -3.04 -20.06 4.77
C HIS A 113 -2.19 -20.07 6.05
N GLN A 114 -2.80 -19.77 7.21
CA GLN A 114 -2.17 -19.87 8.55
C GLN A 114 -0.90 -19.01 8.74
N PRO A 115 -0.93 -17.69 8.44
CA PRO A 115 0.15 -16.79 8.85
C PRO A 115 0.16 -16.56 10.37
N ARG A 116 1.31 -16.14 10.90
CA ARG A 116 1.45 -15.71 12.32
C ARG A 116 0.67 -14.43 12.60
N SER A 117 0.72 -13.48 11.68
CA SER A 117 -0.09 -12.26 11.71
C SER A 117 -0.24 -11.70 10.30
N ILE A 118 -1.28 -10.89 10.10
CA ILE A 118 -1.44 -10.09 8.90
C ILE A 118 -1.76 -8.67 9.33
N GLU A 119 -0.97 -7.71 8.85
CA GLU A 119 -1.17 -6.29 9.14
C GLU A 119 -1.16 -5.48 7.85
N VAL A 120 -1.82 -4.33 7.85
CA VAL A 120 -1.87 -3.43 6.69
C VAL A 120 -0.90 -2.27 6.88
N VAL A 121 -0.14 -1.97 5.83
CA VAL A 121 0.78 -0.83 5.73
C VAL A 121 0.29 0.07 4.59
N ALA A 122 -0.05 1.31 4.91
CA ALA A 122 -0.52 2.29 3.94
C ALA A 122 0.60 3.27 3.57
N PHE A 123 0.77 3.56 2.28
CA PHE A 123 1.52 4.74 1.90
C PHE A 123 0.72 6.01 2.26
N VAL A 124 -0.55 6.06 1.89
CA VAL A 124 -1.52 7.06 2.35
C VAL A 124 -2.69 6.38 3.04
N ASP A 125 -2.99 6.78 4.28
CA ASP A 125 -4.15 6.31 5.02
C ASP A 125 -5.23 7.39 5.14
N ARG A 126 -6.48 7.04 4.84
CA ARG A 126 -7.68 7.90 4.94
C ARG A 126 -8.73 7.22 5.85
N PRO A 127 -8.50 7.11 7.17
CA PRO A 127 -9.37 6.39 8.08
C PRO A 127 -10.81 6.94 8.14
N GLN A 128 -10.99 8.24 7.88
CA GLN A 128 -12.30 8.89 7.79
C GLN A 128 -13.18 8.38 6.65
N LEU A 129 -12.61 7.70 5.64
CA LEU A 129 -13.34 7.13 4.49
C LEU A 129 -13.59 5.61 4.64
N ARG A 130 -13.26 5.04 5.80
CA ARG A 130 -13.29 3.61 6.06
C ARG A 130 -14.71 3.05 6.04
N ARG A 131 -14.91 1.90 5.40
CA ARG A 131 -16.20 1.18 5.32
C ARG A 131 -16.19 -0.19 6.00
N VAL A 132 -15.03 -0.64 6.47
CA VAL A 132 -14.83 -1.94 7.14
C VAL A 132 -14.00 -1.77 8.41
N ASN A 133 -14.10 -2.70 9.36
CA ASN A 133 -13.28 -2.66 10.57
C ASN A 133 -11.86 -3.19 10.30
N LEU A 134 -11.07 -2.41 9.57
CA LEU A 134 -9.67 -2.70 9.23
C LEU A 134 -8.86 -1.41 9.36
N ALA A 135 -7.87 -1.41 10.25
CA ALA A 135 -6.94 -0.29 10.39
C ALA A 135 -5.65 -0.57 9.62
N ALA A 136 -5.03 0.48 9.08
CA ALA A 136 -3.63 0.40 8.71
C ALA A 136 -2.80 0.50 10.00
N LYS A 137 -2.02 -0.54 10.32
CA LYS A 137 -1.15 -0.54 11.50
C LYS A 137 -0.04 0.50 11.37
N TYR A 138 0.44 0.70 10.15
CA TYR A 138 1.42 1.71 9.82
C TYR A 138 0.96 2.53 8.63
N SER A 139 1.27 3.82 8.65
CA SER A 139 1.03 4.73 7.53
C SER A 139 2.21 5.66 7.33
N VAL A 140 2.59 5.92 6.08
CA VAL A 140 3.64 6.90 5.76
C VAL A 140 3.08 8.32 5.91
N PHE A 141 1.88 8.55 5.35
CA PHE A 141 1.17 9.83 5.37
C PHE A 141 -0.32 9.67 5.72
N THR A 142 -0.84 10.63 6.47
CA THR A 142 -2.27 10.71 6.87
C THR A 142 -2.89 12.09 6.58
N ASN A 143 -2.06 13.14 6.56
CA ASN A 143 -2.50 14.54 6.41
C ASN A 143 -2.22 15.04 4.98
N LEU A 144 -3.15 14.78 4.06
CA LEU A 144 -3.07 15.26 2.69
C LEU A 144 -4.28 16.14 2.35
N PRO A 145 -4.11 17.15 1.48
CA PRO A 145 -5.24 17.91 0.96
C PRO A 145 -6.25 16.99 0.25
N ASP A 146 -7.47 17.49 0.11
CA ASP A 146 -8.48 16.86 -0.75
C ASP A 146 -8.07 17.04 -2.23
N GLY A 147 -8.59 16.18 -3.09
CA GLY A 147 -8.26 16.12 -4.52
C GLY A 147 -7.67 14.79 -4.95
N PHE A 148 -7.29 14.71 -6.23
CA PHE A 148 -6.81 13.47 -6.84
C PHE A 148 -5.30 13.31 -6.63
N LEU A 149 -4.91 12.30 -5.85
CA LEU A 149 -3.50 11.98 -5.61
C LEU A 149 -2.88 11.31 -6.84
N VAL A 150 -1.73 11.83 -7.28
CA VAL A 150 -0.96 11.30 -8.41
C VAL A 150 0.53 11.32 -8.12
N GLY A 151 1.29 10.50 -8.84
CA GLY A 151 2.73 10.36 -8.61
C GLY A 151 3.06 9.31 -7.55
N TYR A 152 4.32 8.91 -7.50
CA TYR A 152 4.80 7.82 -6.64
C TYR A 152 4.00 6.51 -6.81
N GLY A 153 3.63 6.18 -8.04
CA GLY A 153 2.81 5.01 -8.39
C GLY A 153 1.31 5.27 -8.39
N LEU A 154 0.84 6.35 -7.76
CA LEU A 154 -0.58 6.71 -7.70
C LEU A 154 -1.05 7.37 -9.01
N GLY A 155 -2.27 7.04 -9.43
CA GLY A 155 -2.95 7.68 -10.55
C GLY A 155 -4.07 6.82 -11.16
N PRO A 156 -5.00 7.42 -11.93
CA PRO A 156 -6.19 6.73 -12.46
C PRO A 156 -5.92 5.74 -13.61
N GLY A 157 -4.70 5.67 -14.15
CA GLY A 157 -4.36 4.79 -15.28
C GLY A 157 -3.27 5.36 -16.18
N ARG A 158 -2.85 4.59 -17.21
CA ARG A 158 -1.76 4.96 -18.14
C ARG A 158 -1.95 6.39 -18.67
N ASP A 159 -0.84 7.11 -18.76
CA ASP A 159 -0.67 8.54 -19.15
C ASP A 159 -0.84 9.61 -18.06
N HIS A 160 -1.13 9.26 -16.80
CA HIS A 160 -1.31 10.24 -15.72
C HIS A 160 -0.26 10.12 -14.60
N HIS A 161 0.87 10.81 -14.75
CA HIS A 161 1.85 11.16 -13.70
C HIS A 161 2.36 10.06 -12.74
N THR A 162 2.00 8.79 -12.91
CA THR A 162 2.30 7.69 -11.97
C THR A 162 3.80 7.50 -11.76
N ASN A 163 4.61 7.81 -12.77
CA ASN A 163 6.06 7.71 -12.74
C ASN A 163 6.77 8.89 -12.06
N ARG A 164 6.05 9.95 -11.65
CA ARG A 164 6.68 11.05 -10.93
C ARG A 164 7.23 10.52 -9.60
N PRO A 165 8.42 10.97 -9.18
CA PRO A 165 9.01 10.53 -7.91
C PRO A 165 8.34 11.22 -6.71
N ASP A 166 7.60 12.30 -6.95
CA ASP A 166 6.91 13.10 -5.94
C ASP A 166 5.45 12.66 -5.79
N LEU A 167 4.87 12.87 -4.61
CA LEU A 167 3.45 12.76 -4.38
C LEU A 167 2.80 14.12 -4.62
N CYS A 168 1.85 14.16 -5.55
CA CYS A 168 1.17 15.36 -5.99
C CYS A 168 -0.34 15.24 -5.78
N VAL A 169 -1.02 16.38 -5.78
CA VAL A 169 -2.47 16.48 -5.84
C VAL A 169 -2.86 17.26 -7.10
N ILE A 170 -3.90 16.79 -7.78
CA ILE A 170 -4.60 17.52 -8.81
C ILE A 170 -5.84 18.12 -8.14
N GLU A 171 -5.93 19.43 -8.12
CA GLU A 171 -7.08 20.16 -7.60
C GLU A 171 -8.20 20.11 -8.66
N GLU A 172 -9.42 19.75 -8.24
CA GLU A 172 -10.61 19.91 -9.09
C GLU A 172 -11.08 21.36 -8.99
N ASP A 173 -11.39 21.97 -10.14
CA ASP A 173 -12.01 23.29 -10.24
C ASP A 173 -13.43 23.29 -9.63
#